data_AF-A0A067QYH0-F1
#
_entry.id   AF-A0A067QYH0-F1
#
_cell.length_a   1.000
_cell.length_b   1.000
_cell.length_c   1.000
_cell.angle_alpha   90.00
_cell.angle_beta   90.00
_cell.angle_gamma   90.00
#
_symmetry.space_group_name_H-M   'P 1'
#
loop_
_entity.id
_entity.type
_entity.pdbx_description
1 polymer ?
#
loop_
_entity_poly.entity_id
_entity_poly.type
_entity_poly.pdbx_seq_one_letter_code
_entity_poly.pdbx_strand_id
1 'polypeptide(L)' 'MQEEVGRKRFKVAIIGGGPVGSLSACYFAKRGHNVDLYEYRDGE' A
#
# COMPACT_ATOMS: atom_id res chain seq x y z
N MET A 1 23.85 -1.41 -18.16
CA MET A 1 22.94 -0.46 -17.47
C MET A 1 21.61 -0.55 -18.20
N GLN A 2 20.68 -1.36 -17.69
CA GLN A 2 19.39 -1.59 -18.36
C GLN A 2 18.48 -0.39 -18.08
N GLU A 3 17.84 0.14 -19.12
CA GLU A 3 16.84 1.19 -19.01
C GLU A 3 15.64 0.68 -18.19
N GLU A 4 15.45 1.22 -16.98
CA GLU A 4 14.21 1.01 -16.26
C GLU A 4 13.13 1.87 -16.93
N VAL A 5 12.21 1.23 -17.64
CA VAL A 5 10.88 1.81 -17.91
C VAL A 5 10.25 2.03 -16.54
N GLY A 6 10.48 3.23 -15.97
CA GLY A 6 10.30 3.49 -14.56
C GLY A 6 8.90 3.08 -14.11
N ARG A 7 8.82 1.99 -13.32
CA ARG A 7 7.55 1.52 -12.76
C ARG A 7 6.93 2.69 -11.99
N LYS A 8 5.85 3.25 -12.53
CA LYS A 8 5.16 4.40 -11.94
C LYS A 8 4.76 4.05 -10.50
N ARG A 9 5.32 4.76 -9.53
CA ARG A 9 4.98 4.59 -8.12
C ARG A 9 3.73 5.43 -7.83
N PHE A 10 2.67 4.77 -7.39
CA PHE A 10 1.45 5.43 -6.96
C PHE A 10 1.46 5.66 -5.45
N LYS A 11 0.72 6.68 -5.01
CA LYS A 11 0.26 6.82 -3.63
C LYS A 11 -1.07 6.07 -3.51
N VAL A 12 -1.17 5.15 -2.57
CA VAL A 12 -2.32 4.25 -2.40
C VAL A 12 -2.83 4.38 -0.97
N ALA A 13 -4.12 4.67 -0.81
CA ALA A 13 -4.78 4.60 0.48
C ALA A 13 -5.59 3.31 0.57
N ILE A 14 -5.44 2.57 1.67
CA ILE A 14 -6.23 1.37 1.98
C ILE A 14 -7.01 1.64 3.26
N ILE A 15 -8.33 1.43 3.22
CA ILE A 15 -9.22 1.62 4.36
C ILE A 15 -9.70 0.24 4.83
N GLY A 16 -9.43 -0.10 6.09
CA GLY A 16 -9.67 -1.41 6.69
C GLY A 16 -8.38 -2.21 6.89
N GLY A 17 -7.99 -2.44 8.14
CA GLY A 17 -6.80 -3.15 8.59
C GLY A 17 -6.96 -4.66 8.77
N GLY A 18 -8.14 -5.21 8.45
CA GLY A 18 -8.39 -6.66 8.49
C GLY A 18 -7.50 -7.48 7.55
N PRO A 19 -7.65 -8.82 7.50
CA PRO A 19 -6.75 -9.71 6.78
C PRO A 19 -6.51 -9.33 5.31
N VAL A 20 -7.57 -8.93 4.61
CA VAL A 20 -7.50 -8.53 3.20
C VAL A 20 -6.77 -7.20 3.04
N GLY A 21 -7.13 -6.18 3.82
CA GLY A 21 -6.51 -4.85 3.70
C GLY A 21 -5.03 -4.86 4.08
N SER A 22 -4.67 -5.60 5.12
CA SER A 22 -3.27 -5.83 5.51
C SER A 22 -2.47 -6.55 4.40
N LEU A 23 -3.04 -7.58 3.78
CA LEU A 23 -2.40 -8.28 2.67
C LEU A 23 -2.24 -7.36 1.44
N SER A 24 -3.27 -6.57 1.11
CA SER A 24 -3.21 -5.59 0.02
C SER A 24 -2.14 -4.54 0.26
N ALA A 25 -1.99 -4.05 1.50
CA ALA A 25 -0.95 -3.09 1.85
C ALA A 25 0.45 -3.67 1.60
N CYS A 26 0.70 -4.88 2.11
CA CYS A 26 1.94 -5.60 1.86
C CYS A 26 2.20 -5.83 0.37
N TYR A 27 1.16 -6.20 -0.40
CA TYR A 27 1.28 -6.45 -1.83
C TYR A 27 1.71 -5.21 -2.62
N PHE A 28 1.08 -4.06 -2.38
CA PHE A 28 1.42 -2.82 -3.08
C PHE A 28 2.77 -2.25 -2.61
N ALA A 29 3.09 -2.32 -1.32
CA ALA A 29 4.37 -1.89 -0.78
C ALA A 29 5.55 -2.69 -1.36
N LYS A 30 5.41 -4.03 -1.48
CA LYS A 30 6.41 -4.90 -2.13
C LYS A 30 6.68 -4.56 -3.59
N ARG A 31 5.75 -3.86 -4.26
CA ARG A 31 5.90 -3.39 -5.64
C ARG A 31 6.45 -1.96 -5.74
N GLY A 32 6.82 -1.36 -4.60
CA GLY A 32 7.45 -0.04 -4.54
C GLY A 32 6.45 1.12 -4.53
N HIS A 33 5.17 0.87 -4.27
CA HIS A 33 4.19 1.94 -4.09
C HIS A 33 4.27 2.52 -2.68
N ASN A 34 3.89 3.80 -2.54
CA ASN A 34 3.73 4.44 -1.24
C ASN A 34 2.30 4.15 -0.76
N VAL A 35 2.15 3.50 0.39
CA VAL A 35 0.87 2.95 0.85
C VAL A 35 0.57 3.46 2.26
N ASP A 36 -0.57 4.11 2.41
CA ASP A 36 -1.13 4.49 3.70
C ASP A 36 -2.28 3.53 4.04
N LEU A 37 -2.20 2.86 5.20
CA LEU A 37 -3.26 1.96 5.70
C LEU A 37 -3.97 2.64 6.88
N TYR A 38 -5.27 2.82 6.73
CA TYR A 38 -6.13 3.37 7.76
C TYR A 38 -7.01 2.27 8.32
N GLU A 39 -7.06 2.16 9.64
CA GLU A 39 -8.01 1.30 10.33
C GLU A 39 -8.83 2.14 11.29
N TYR A 40 -10.14 1.92 11.29
CA TYR A 40 -11.01 2.58 12.23
C TYR A 40 -10.75 2.06 13.65
N ARG A 41 -10.59 2.98 14.59
CA ARG A 41 -10.53 2.70 16.03
C ARG A 41 -11.51 3.62 16.73
N ASP A 42 -12.43 3.05 17.51
CA ASP A 42 -13.35 3.83 18.33
C ASP A 42 -12.57 4.43 19.51
N GLY A 43 -12.24 5.71 19.41
CA GLY A 43 -11.94 6.55 20.58
C GLY A 43 -10.60 6.33 21.30
N GLU A 44 -9.57 5.84 20.62
CA GLU A 44 -8.15 6.01 21.00
C GLU A 44 -7.27 6.34 19.79
#